data_AF-A0A957V551-F1
#
_entry.id   AF-A0A957V551-F1
#
_cell.length_a   1.000
_cell.length_b   1.000
_cell.length_c   1.000
_cell.angle_alpha   90.00
_cell.angle_beta   90.00
_cell.angle_gamma   90.00
#
_symmetry.space_group_name_H-M   'P 1'
#
loop_
_entity.id
_entity.type
_entity.pdbx_description
1 polymer ?
#
loop_
_entity_poly.entity_id
_entity_poly.type
_entity_poly.pdbx_seq_one_letter_code
_entity_poly.pdbx_strand_id
1 'polypeptide(L)'
;MTNCIVTDNSALIGGGTISPGGGGGALYGYNSTITVDHSTFARNTTNDTAYGSFIEVLEDSTEAGRPQMVATIRNSIVSDHAGTVGGILAILAGNGSEVRFENGLYFNNSGGTYGTVTGLNTMKSQDPDYKSPGSPDYDYHIGRNSGARDGSSSGLAVDIDGETRDSRADFGADEYSITEPLTYQTSSVTENSIFV
;
A
#
# COMPACT_ATOMS: atom_id res chain seq x y z
N MET A 1 2.15 -9.29 -5.41
CA MET A 1 0.80 -8.77 -5.12
C MET A 1 0.36 -7.97 -6.33
N THR A 2 -0.85 -8.23 -6.84
CA THR A 2 -1.35 -7.58 -8.05
C THR A 2 -2.85 -7.38 -7.94
N ASN A 3 -3.38 -6.24 -8.41
CA ASN A 3 -4.79 -5.88 -8.33
C ASN A 3 -5.35 -6.09 -6.91
N CYS A 4 -4.70 -5.48 -5.93
CA CYS A 4 -5.10 -5.56 -4.52
C CYS A 4 -5.41 -4.17 -3.99
N ILE A 5 -6.45 -4.06 -3.17
CA ILE A 5 -6.80 -2.85 -2.42
C ILE A 5 -6.61 -3.15 -0.93
N VAL A 6 -5.75 -2.39 -0.26
CA VAL A 6 -5.47 -2.52 1.17
C VAL A 6 -5.64 -1.14 1.81
N THR A 7 -6.76 -0.94 2.49
CA THR A 7 -7.17 0.41 2.91
C THR A 7 -7.73 0.46 4.31
N ASP A 8 -7.65 1.65 4.91
CA ASP A 8 -8.20 1.97 6.24
C ASP A 8 -7.79 1.00 7.36
N ASN A 9 -6.69 0.26 7.20
CA ASN A 9 -6.19 -0.57 8.29
C ASN A 9 -5.61 0.32 9.40
N SER A 10 -5.69 -0.17 10.63
CA SER A 10 -5.00 0.42 11.76
C SER A 10 -4.07 -0.61 12.38
N ALA A 11 -2.78 -0.43 12.17
CA ALA A 11 -1.76 -1.25 12.80
C ALA A 11 -1.47 -0.72 14.21
N LEU A 12 -1.37 -1.65 15.16
CA LEU A 12 -1.02 -1.38 16.55
C LEU A 12 0.25 -2.15 16.91
N ILE A 13 1.05 -1.58 17.82
CA ILE A 13 2.20 -2.29 18.36
C ILE A 13 1.77 -3.57 19.09
N GLY A 14 2.41 -4.69 18.74
CA GLY A 14 2.25 -5.94 19.48
C GLY A 14 2.83 -5.83 20.89
N GLY A 15 2.07 -6.24 21.91
CA GLY A 15 2.48 -6.19 23.32
C GLY A 15 3.46 -7.29 23.78
N GLY A 16 4.10 -8.01 22.84
CA GLY A 16 5.01 -9.11 23.15
C GLY A 16 6.35 -8.64 23.72
N THR A 17 6.97 -9.46 24.57
CA THR A 17 8.30 -9.18 25.16
C THR A 17 9.44 -9.18 24.13
N ILE A 18 9.23 -9.82 22.98
CA ILE A 18 10.09 -9.77 21.82
C ILE A 18 9.26 -9.12 20.71
N SER A 19 9.53 -7.84 20.43
CA SER A 19 9.05 -7.19 19.22
C SER A 19 10.23 -7.09 18.26
N PRO A 20 10.23 -7.84 17.13
CA PRO A 20 11.20 -7.60 16.07
C PRO A 20 10.97 -6.26 15.35
N GLY A 21 9.94 -5.50 15.75
CA GLY A 21 9.47 -4.30 15.07
C GLY A 21 8.25 -4.62 14.19
N GLY A 22 7.16 -5.13 14.75
CA GLY A 22 5.96 -5.41 13.96
C GLY A 22 4.97 -4.25 13.98
N GLY A 23 4.55 -3.74 12.81
CA GLY A 23 3.41 -2.82 12.78
C GLY A 23 3.19 -2.00 11.51
N GLY A 24 3.52 -2.50 10.32
CA GLY A 24 3.22 -1.82 9.06
C GLY A 24 1.70 -1.65 8.84
N GLY A 25 1.27 -0.43 8.52
CA GLY A 25 -0.17 -0.13 8.33
C GLY A 25 -0.81 -0.91 7.18
N ALA A 26 -0.05 -1.22 6.13
CA ALA A 26 -0.57 -1.96 4.97
C ALA A 26 0.32 -3.14 4.56
N LEU A 27 1.64 -2.98 4.63
CA LEU A 27 2.60 -4.04 4.31
C LEU A 27 3.66 -4.13 5.40
N TYR A 28 3.87 -5.33 5.92
CA TYR A 28 4.93 -5.66 6.85
C TYR A 28 5.66 -6.92 6.39
N GLY A 29 6.99 -6.96 6.54
CA GLY A 29 7.71 -8.22 6.34
C GLY A 29 9.19 -8.20 6.73
N TYR A 30 9.75 -9.40 6.72
CA TYR A 30 11.15 -9.75 6.96
C TYR A 30 11.57 -10.81 5.94
N ASN A 31 12.88 -10.96 5.69
CA ASN A 31 13.49 -12.03 4.88
C ASN A 31 12.69 -12.42 3.62
N SER A 32 12.37 -11.44 2.77
CA SER A 32 11.52 -11.71 1.60
C SER A 32 11.75 -10.71 0.48
N THR A 33 11.34 -11.08 -0.73
CA THR A 33 11.24 -10.15 -1.84
C THR A 33 9.80 -10.12 -2.31
N ILE A 34 9.20 -8.94 -2.35
CA ILE A 34 7.84 -8.75 -2.85
C ILE A 34 7.82 -7.72 -3.96
N THR A 35 7.09 -8.05 -5.03
CA THR A 35 6.69 -7.08 -6.04
C THR A 35 5.20 -6.80 -5.89
N VAL A 36 4.87 -5.52 -5.82
CA VAL A 36 3.53 -4.98 -5.77
C VAL A 36 3.31 -4.22 -7.07
N ASP A 37 2.31 -4.65 -7.84
CA ASP A 37 2.01 -4.11 -9.17
C ASP A 37 0.52 -3.79 -9.24
N HIS A 38 0.12 -2.66 -9.81
CA HIS A 38 -1.30 -2.29 -9.94
C HIS A 38 -2.10 -2.55 -8.67
N SER A 39 -1.68 -1.96 -7.56
CA SER A 39 -2.36 -2.11 -6.26
C SER A 39 -2.60 -0.75 -5.64
N THR A 40 -3.63 -0.65 -4.82
CA THR A 40 -4.02 0.58 -4.12
C THR A 40 -3.85 0.38 -2.62
N PHE A 41 -3.02 1.22 -2.02
CA PHE A 41 -2.85 1.31 -0.57
C PHE A 41 -3.25 2.72 -0.17
N ALA A 42 -4.29 2.82 0.65
CA ALA A 42 -4.81 4.13 1.02
C ALA A 42 -5.26 4.19 2.47
N ARG A 43 -5.03 5.32 3.12
CA ARG A 43 -5.63 5.63 4.43
C ARG A 43 -5.31 4.64 5.54
N ASN A 44 -4.23 3.86 5.39
CA ASN A 44 -3.76 3.01 6.46
C ASN A 44 -3.05 3.85 7.52
N THR A 45 -3.19 3.45 8.78
CA THR A 45 -2.72 4.19 9.93
C THR A 45 -1.87 3.34 10.86
N THR A 46 -1.01 4.00 11.61
CA THR A 46 -0.34 3.42 12.77
C THR A 46 -0.32 4.43 13.92
N ASN A 47 -0.18 3.94 15.14
CA ASN A 47 -0.14 4.75 16.36
C ASN A 47 1.26 4.88 16.97
N ASP A 48 2.28 4.39 16.28
CA ASP A 48 3.65 4.40 16.76
C ASP A 48 4.62 4.96 15.71
N THR A 49 5.59 5.75 16.18
CA THR A 49 6.65 6.33 15.35
C THR A 49 7.72 5.31 14.93
N ALA A 50 7.75 4.14 15.56
CA ALA A 50 8.66 3.06 15.24
C ALA A 50 8.25 2.27 13.97
N TYR A 51 7.09 2.56 13.36
CA TYR A 51 6.54 1.83 12.22
C TYR A 51 6.15 2.75 11.06
N GLY A 52 6.10 2.18 9.85
CA GLY A 52 5.54 2.84 8.68
C GLY A 52 4.02 2.71 8.63
N SER A 53 3.30 3.84 8.53
CA SER A 53 1.83 3.85 8.34
C SER A 53 1.39 3.26 6.99
N PHE A 54 2.29 3.17 6.03
CA PHE A 54 2.12 2.39 4.81
C PHE A 54 2.87 1.07 4.90
N ILE A 55 4.21 1.14 4.93
CA ILE A 55 5.06 -0.05 4.77
C ILE A 55 6.19 -0.05 5.77
N GLU A 56 6.44 -1.24 6.30
CA GLU A 56 7.58 -1.57 7.13
C GLU A 56 8.28 -2.82 6.59
N VAL A 57 9.56 -2.70 6.26
CA VAL A 57 10.40 -3.82 5.82
C VAL A 57 11.66 -3.90 6.66
N LEU A 58 11.95 -5.07 7.20
CA LEU A 58 13.03 -5.28 8.18
C LEU A 58 13.95 -6.45 7.79
N GLU A 59 15.14 -6.43 8.35
CA GLU A 59 16.08 -7.56 8.34
C GLU A 59 15.71 -8.55 9.44
N ASP A 60 15.85 -9.84 9.19
CA ASP A 60 15.85 -10.83 10.28
C ASP A 60 17.24 -10.92 10.91
N SER A 61 17.45 -10.11 11.96
CA SER A 61 18.71 -10.08 12.70
C SER A 61 19.01 -11.37 13.48
N THR A 62 18.05 -12.28 13.61
CA THR A 62 18.19 -13.53 14.37
C THR A 62 18.60 -14.71 13.49
N GLU A 63 18.46 -14.58 12.17
CA GLU A 63 18.83 -15.60 11.20
C GLU A 63 20.29 -15.43 10.72
N ALA A 64 20.98 -16.57 10.52
CA ALA A 64 22.35 -16.57 10.02
C ALA A 64 22.42 -15.94 8.61
N GLY A 65 23.35 -15.00 8.42
CA GLY A 65 23.43 -14.24 7.17
C GLY A 65 22.54 -13.00 7.12
N ARG A 66 21.72 -12.76 8.16
CA ARG A 66 20.96 -11.52 8.38
C ARG A 66 20.17 -11.09 7.14
N PRO A 67 19.24 -11.93 6.66
CA PRO A 67 18.57 -11.68 5.40
C PRO A 67 17.67 -10.45 5.48
N GLN A 68 17.72 -9.65 4.41
CA GLN A 68 17.01 -8.38 4.25
C GLN A 68 15.73 -8.57 3.45
N MET A 69 14.78 -7.67 3.64
CA MET A 69 13.59 -7.60 2.81
C MET A 69 13.74 -6.55 1.70
N VAL A 70 13.26 -6.87 0.50
CA VAL A 70 13.16 -5.92 -0.61
C VAL A 70 11.72 -5.86 -1.11
N ALA A 71 11.10 -4.68 -1.03
CA ALA A 71 9.80 -4.41 -1.63
C ALA A 71 9.97 -3.55 -2.87
N THR A 72 9.42 -3.98 -4.01
CA THR A 72 9.31 -3.17 -5.23
C THR A 72 7.85 -2.84 -5.48
N ILE A 73 7.52 -1.56 -5.56
CA ILE A 73 6.17 -1.05 -5.72
C ILE A 73 6.10 -0.27 -7.03
N ARG A 74 5.22 -0.69 -7.92
CA ARG A 74 5.13 -0.13 -9.27
C ARG A 74 3.70 -0.06 -9.78
N ASN A 75 3.43 0.89 -10.66
CA ASN A 75 2.12 1.17 -11.25
C ASN A 75 0.98 1.22 -10.20
N SER A 76 1.30 1.61 -8.97
CA SER A 76 0.43 1.46 -7.80
C SER A 76 0.12 2.82 -7.20
N ILE A 77 -0.97 2.90 -6.46
CA ILE A 77 -1.36 4.07 -5.68
C ILE A 77 -0.99 3.84 -4.22
N VAL A 78 -0.30 4.82 -3.62
CA VAL A 78 -0.01 4.91 -2.19
C VAL A 78 -0.47 6.28 -1.72
N SER A 79 -1.57 6.36 -0.97
CA SER A 79 -2.13 7.67 -0.61
C SER A 79 -2.73 7.78 0.79
N ASP A 80 -2.77 9.03 1.29
CA ASP A 80 -3.55 9.41 2.48
C ASP A 80 -3.21 8.64 3.76
N HIS A 81 -2.01 8.04 3.82
CA HIS A 81 -1.57 7.33 5.01
C HIS A 81 -1.36 8.29 6.17
N ALA A 82 -2.00 8.03 7.31
CA ALA A 82 -2.05 8.95 8.44
C ALA A 82 -1.39 8.36 9.69
N GLY A 83 -0.56 9.16 10.38
CA GLY A 83 -0.15 8.88 11.75
C GLY A 83 -1.11 9.53 12.75
N THR A 84 -1.33 8.88 13.88
CA THR A 84 -2.08 9.46 15.02
C THR A 84 -1.17 10.18 16.02
N VAL A 85 0.14 10.15 15.80
CA VAL A 85 1.18 10.75 16.65
C VAL A 85 2.20 11.54 15.82
N GLY A 86 2.78 12.59 16.39
CA GLY A 86 3.79 13.42 15.71
C GLY A 86 5.10 12.65 15.47
N GLY A 87 5.70 12.79 14.28
CA GLY A 87 6.93 12.08 13.91
C GLY A 87 6.71 10.70 13.29
N ILE A 88 5.48 10.37 12.92
CA ILE A 88 5.15 9.13 12.20
C ILE A 88 5.99 8.99 10.92
N LEU A 89 6.27 7.76 10.53
CA LEU A 89 6.82 7.44 9.22
C LEU A 89 5.71 6.91 8.32
N ALA A 90 5.75 7.26 7.04
CA ALA A 90 4.96 6.53 6.03
C ALA A 90 5.65 5.21 5.68
N ILE A 91 6.98 5.25 5.56
CA ILE A 91 7.81 4.15 5.08
C ILE A 91 8.97 3.94 6.03
N LEU A 92 9.15 2.71 6.49
CA LEU A 92 10.33 2.27 7.22
C LEU A 92 11.01 1.13 6.47
N ALA A 93 12.27 1.34 6.08
CA ALA A 93 13.16 0.31 5.51
C ALA A 93 14.35 0.09 6.46
N GLY A 94 14.16 -0.77 7.46
CA GLY A 94 15.11 -0.97 8.55
C GLY A 94 16.24 -1.94 8.21
N ASN A 95 17.38 -1.78 8.87
CA ASN A 95 18.45 -2.78 8.95
C ASN A 95 18.97 -3.30 7.59
N GLY A 96 19.08 -2.43 6.59
CA GLY A 96 19.60 -2.80 5.27
C GLY A 96 18.54 -3.36 4.30
N SER A 97 17.29 -3.48 4.73
CA SER A 97 16.15 -3.69 3.84
C SER A 97 15.90 -2.48 2.94
N GLU A 98 15.13 -2.67 1.87
CA GLU A 98 14.93 -1.67 0.83
C GLU A 98 13.47 -1.62 0.35
N VAL A 99 12.98 -0.39 0.10
CA VAL A 99 11.76 -0.14 -0.65
C VAL A 99 12.10 0.61 -1.94
N ARG A 100 11.67 0.06 -3.07
CA ARG A 100 11.86 0.62 -4.42
C ARG A 100 10.52 1.02 -5.01
N PHE A 101 10.46 2.23 -5.54
CA PHE A 101 9.32 2.71 -6.32
C PHE A 101 9.66 2.78 -7.80
N GLU A 102 8.79 2.25 -8.65
CA GLU A 102 8.93 2.26 -10.10
C GLU A 102 7.61 2.69 -10.75
N ASN A 103 7.38 4.01 -10.82
CA ASN A 103 6.16 4.60 -11.38
C ASN A 103 4.90 4.33 -10.54
N GLY A 104 3.96 5.28 -10.56
CA GLY A 104 2.73 5.19 -9.76
C GLY A 104 2.33 6.54 -9.19
N LEU A 105 1.55 6.52 -8.11
CA LEU A 105 1.06 7.70 -7.40
C LEU A 105 1.43 7.61 -5.92
N TYR A 106 2.05 8.67 -5.38
CA TYR A 106 2.36 8.83 -3.96
C TYR A 106 1.84 10.19 -3.50
N PHE A 107 0.70 10.21 -2.79
CA PHE A 107 -0.05 11.45 -2.55
C PHE A 107 -0.56 11.56 -1.11
N ASN A 108 -0.40 12.75 -0.53
CA ASN A 108 -0.96 13.10 0.78
C ASN A 108 -0.64 12.12 1.93
N ASN A 109 0.51 11.44 1.84
CA ASN A 109 0.99 10.58 2.91
C ASN A 109 1.63 11.41 4.00
N SER A 110 1.13 11.26 5.23
CA SER A 110 1.76 11.87 6.41
C SER A 110 3.01 11.09 6.82
N GLY A 111 4.00 11.82 7.32
CA GLY A 111 5.23 11.24 7.81
C GLY A 111 6.34 11.16 6.78
N GLY A 112 7.56 10.97 7.29
CA GLY A 112 8.76 10.84 6.48
C GLY A 112 8.96 9.42 5.96
N THR A 113 10.07 9.23 5.27
CA THR A 113 10.63 7.93 4.98
C THR A 113 11.88 7.72 5.83
N TYR A 114 12.15 6.48 6.24
CA TYR A 114 13.37 6.11 6.95
C TYR A 114 14.05 4.92 6.29
N GLY A 115 15.38 4.96 6.25
CA GLY A 115 16.20 3.89 5.67
C GLY A 115 16.33 3.98 4.15
N THR A 116 16.55 2.83 3.50
CA THR A 116 16.79 2.77 2.05
C THR A 116 15.47 2.78 1.29
N VAL A 117 15.07 3.97 0.84
CA VAL A 117 13.89 4.17 -0.02
C VAL A 117 14.33 4.84 -1.31
N THR A 118 14.11 4.17 -2.44
CA THR A 118 14.57 4.63 -3.75
C THR A 118 13.42 4.77 -4.74
N GLY A 119 13.60 5.60 -5.78
CA GLY A 119 12.64 5.76 -6.86
C GLY A 119 11.36 6.52 -6.50
N LEU A 120 11.22 7.07 -5.29
CA LEU A 120 10.02 7.83 -4.88
C LEU A 120 9.75 9.02 -5.81
N ASN A 121 10.79 9.61 -6.40
CA ASN A 121 10.69 10.68 -7.40
C ASN A 121 10.08 10.24 -8.74
N THR A 122 9.88 8.94 -8.97
CA THR A 122 9.18 8.40 -10.14
C THR A 122 7.66 8.37 -9.93
N MET A 123 7.19 8.61 -8.70
CA MET A 123 5.77 8.63 -8.35
C MET A 123 5.17 10.01 -8.62
N LYS A 124 3.98 10.05 -9.21
CA LYS A 124 3.19 11.28 -9.34
C LYS A 124 2.64 11.70 -7.98
N SER A 125 2.61 13.00 -7.73
CA SER A 125 2.00 13.59 -6.53
C SER A 125 0.68 14.30 -6.88
N GLN A 126 -0.25 13.55 -7.45
CA GLN A 126 -1.58 14.04 -7.86
C GLN A 126 -2.66 13.30 -7.07
N ASP A 127 -3.83 13.92 -6.93
CA ASP A 127 -4.95 13.34 -6.21
C ASP A 127 -5.51 12.11 -6.95
N PRO A 128 -5.69 10.95 -6.28
CA PRO A 128 -6.34 9.79 -6.89
C PRO A 128 -7.85 9.96 -7.11
N ASP A 129 -8.50 11.02 -6.60
CA ASP A 129 -9.91 11.36 -6.84
C ASP A 129 -10.86 10.18 -6.57
N TYR A 130 -10.68 9.49 -5.43
CA TYR A 130 -11.54 8.34 -5.08
C TYR A 130 -13.01 8.75 -4.95
N LYS A 131 -13.93 7.85 -5.32
CA LYS A 131 -15.38 8.13 -5.29
C LYS A 131 -15.95 8.32 -3.88
N SER A 132 -15.69 7.38 -2.96
CA SER A 132 -16.18 7.45 -1.57
C SER A 132 -15.24 6.67 -0.63
N PRO A 133 -14.02 7.16 -0.37
CA PRO A 133 -13.02 6.43 0.40
C PRO A 133 -13.39 6.38 1.90
N GLY A 134 -13.28 5.18 2.49
CA GLY A 134 -13.58 4.92 3.90
C GLY A 134 -15.06 4.69 4.22
N SER A 135 -15.36 4.54 5.51
CA SER A 135 -16.73 4.24 5.98
C SER A 135 -17.76 5.30 5.53
N PRO A 136 -18.96 4.89 5.12
CA PRO A 136 -19.47 3.50 5.10
C PRO A 136 -19.20 2.73 3.80
N ASP A 137 -18.81 3.42 2.73
CA ASP A 137 -18.87 2.86 1.37
C ASP A 137 -17.59 2.11 0.99
N TYR A 138 -16.43 2.59 1.47
CA TYR A 138 -15.10 2.04 1.13
C TYR A 138 -14.88 1.91 -0.38
N ASP A 139 -15.37 2.89 -1.14
CA ASP A 139 -15.29 2.93 -2.60
C ASP A 139 -14.00 3.65 -3.02
N TYR A 140 -13.01 2.84 -3.38
CA TYR A 140 -11.69 3.25 -3.83
C TYR A 140 -11.54 3.25 -5.35
N HIS A 141 -12.64 3.15 -6.10
CA HIS A 141 -12.56 3.38 -7.54
C HIS A 141 -12.13 4.83 -7.80
N ILE A 142 -11.32 5.00 -8.83
CA ILE A 142 -10.80 6.33 -9.16
C ILE A 142 -11.81 7.13 -9.97
N GLY A 143 -11.80 8.45 -9.76
CA GLY A 143 -12.70 9.39 -10.40
C GLY A 143 -12.18 9.89 -11.75
N ARG A 144 -13.07 10.59 -12.47
CA ARG A 144 -12.78 11.14 -13.80
C ARG A 144 -11.56 12.06 -13.83
N ASN A 145 -11.28 12.77 -12.72
CA ASN A 145 -10.19 13.73 -12.62
C ASN A 145 -8.96 13.16 -11.92
N SER A 146 -8.95 11.86 -11.63
CA SER A 146 -7.85 11.20 -10.94
C SER A 146 -6.52 11.37 -11.67
N GLY A 147 -5.47 11.73 -10.91
CA GLY A 147 -4.10 11.73 -11.38
C GLY A 147 -3.51 10.33 -11.62
N ALA A 148 -4.22 9.28 -11.18
CA ALA A 148 -3.90 7.90 -11.50
C ALA A 148 -4.14 7.56 -12.97
N ARG A 149 -5.02 8.33 -13.63
CA ARG A 149 -5.47 8.00 -14.98
C ARG A 149 -4.37 8.00 -16.02
N ASP A 150 -4.45 7.05 -16.92
CA ASP A 150 -3.57 6.79 -18.04
C ASP A 150 -2.07 6.86 -17.66
N GLY A 151 -1.75 6.42 -16.44
CA GLY A 151 -0.44 6.59 -15.82
C GLY A 151 0.55 5.45 -16.08
N SER A 152 0.03 4.27 -16.36
CA SER A 152 0.77 3.03 -16.51
C SER A 152 0.86 2.60 -17.97
N SER A 153 1.93 1.89 -18.31
CA SER A 153 2.13 1.22 -19.59
C SER A 153 2.14 -0.31 -19.43
N SER A 154 1.46 -0.82 -18.40
CA SER A 154 1.47 -2.23 -18.01
C SER A 154 0.80 -3.15 -19.03
N GLY A 155 1.21 -4.42 -19.00
CA GLY A 155 0.64 -5.49 -19.81
C GLY A 155 -0.42 -6.34 -19.10
N LEU A 156 -0.90 -5.92 -17.92
CA LEU A 156 -2.04 -6.58 -17.27
C LEU A 156 -3.30 -6.40 -18.11
N ALA A 157 -4.02 -7.50 -18.34
CA ALA A 157 -5.21 -7.49 -19.20
C ALA A 157 -6.46 -6.95 -18.51
N VAL A 158 -6.57 -7.15 -17.19
CA VAL A 158 -7.74 -6.75 -16.40
C VAL A 158 -7.35 -6.14 -15.06
N ASP A 159 -8.26 -5.37 -14.47
CA ASP A 159 -8.16 -4.77 -13.14
C ASP A 159 -8.73 -5.68 -12.04
N ILE A 160 -9.02 -5.13 -10.86
CA ILE A 160 -9.56 -5.88 -9.72
C ILE A 160 -11.02 -6.31 -9.92
N ASP A 161 -11.79 -5.57 -10.71
CA ASP A 161 -13.21 -5.80 -10.97
C ASP A 161 -13.44 -6.61 -12.25
N GLY A 162 -12.35 -6.91 -12.97
CA GLY A 162 -12.33 -7.71 -14.19
C GLY A 162 -12.57 -6.88 -15.44
N GLU A 163 -12.53 -5.55 -15.34
CA GLU A 163 -12.60 -4.66 -16.49
C GLU A 163 -11.30 -4.70 -17.28
N THR A 164 -11.39 -4.50 -18.59
CA THR A 164 -10.21 -4.55 -19.47
C THR A 164 -9.37 -3.29 -19.29
N ARG A 165 -8.09 -3.47 -18.96
CA ARG A 165 -7.14 -2.36 -18.96
C ARG A 165 -6.82 -1.96 -20.40
N ASP A 166 -6.86 -0.67 -20.68
CA ASP A 166 -6.53 -0.18 -22.02
C ASP A 166 -5.00 -0.04 -22.23
N SER A 167 -4.58 0.44 -23.40
CA SER A 167 -3.15 0.60 -23.75
C SER A 167 -2.38 1.59 -22.86
N ARG A 168 -3.10 2.38 -22.07
CA ARG A 168 -2.63 3.34 -21.09
C ARG A 168 -3.40 3.07 -19.80
N ALA A 169 -3.11 1.93 -19.18
CA ALA A 169 -3.71 1.54 -17.91
C ALA A 169 -3.60 2.63 -16.83
N ASP A 170 -4.58 2.67 -15.95
CA ASP A 170 -4.56 3.52 -14.77
C ASP A 170 -3.60 2.98 -13.70
N PHE A 171 -3.08 3.85 -12.82
CA PHE A 171 -2.38 3.39 -11.63
C PHE A 171 -3.34 2.78 -10.63
N GLY A 172 -2.84 1.81 -9.86
CA GLY A 172 -3.62 1.17 -8.82
C GLY A 172 -4.38 -0.06 -9.30
N ALA A 173 -5.25 -0.56 -8.44
CA ALA A 173 -5.95 -1.82 -8.63
C ALA A 173 -7.10 -1.74 -9.63
N ASP A 174 -7.61 -0.55 -9.90
CA ASP A 174 -8.84 -0.25 -10.63
C ASP A 174 -8.55 0.56 -11.91
N GLU A 175 -9.43 0.44 -12.91
CA GLU A 175 -9.49 1.33 -14.06
C GLU A 175 -10.65 2.30 -13.93
N TYR A 176 -10.49 3.54 -14.41
CA TYR A 176 -11.59 4.47 -14.45
C TYR A 176 -12.70 3.99 -15.41
N SER A 177 -13.83 3.62 -14.83
CA SER A 177 -15.06 3.33 -15.55
C SER A 177 -16.14 4.39 -15.33
N ILE A 178 -17.00 4.56 -16.35
CA ILE A 178 -18.25 5.34 -16.24
C ILE A 178 -19.44 4.46 -15.83
N THR A 179 -19.25 3.13 -15.84
CA THR A 179 -20.29 2.15 -15.55
C THR A 179 -19.80 1.36 -14.36
N GLU A 180 -20.38 1.56 -13.19
CA GLU A 180 -19.97 0.82 -11.99
C GLU A 180 -20.75 -0.51 -11.92
N PRO A 181 -20.16 -1.68 -12.15
CA PRO A 181 -20.53 -2.83 -11.35
C PRO A 181 -19.71 -2.72 -10.06
N LEU A 182 -20.29 -2.76 -8.87
CA LEU A 182 -20.26 -4.01 -8.13
C LEU A 182 -21.14 -3.99 -6.87
N THR A 183 -21.46 -5.21 -6.44
CA THR A 183 -22.16 -5.51 -5.20
C THR A 183 -21.11 -5.86 -4.15
N TYR A 184 -20.98 -5.04 -3.11
CA TYR A 184 -20.05 -5.32 -2.01
C TYR A 184 -20.51 -6.55 -1.20
N GLN A 185 -19.61 -7.50 -0.99
CA GLN A 185 -19.76 -8.51 0.06
C GLN A 185 -18.85 -8.15 1.24
N THR A 186 -19.42 -7.52 2.25
CA THR A 186 -18.69 -7.26 3.51
C THR A 186 -18.60 -8.55 4.32
N SER A 187 -17.38 -9.01 4.59
CA SER A 187 -17.13 -10.10 5.53
C SER A 187 -16.38 -9.55 6.74
N SER A 188 -17.01 -9.54 7.92
CA SER A 188 -16.34 -9.18 9.16
C SER A 188 -15.50 -10.35 9.67
N VAL A 189 -14.19 -10.14 9.77
CA VAL A 189 -13.23 -11.11 10.29
C VAL A 189 -12.95 -10.77 11.76
N THR A 190 -12.98 -11.78 12.63
CA THR A 190 -12.60 -11.65 14.05
C THR A 190 -11.38 -12.52 14.33
N GLU A 191 -10.84 -12.41 15.54
CA GLU A 191 -9.72 -13.20 16.07
C GLU A 191 -9.88 -14.73 15.86
N ASN A 192 -11.12 -15.20 15.67
CA ASN A 192 -11.46 -16.61 15.51
C ASN A 192 -11.74 -17.03 14.06
N SER A 193 -11.57 -16.13 13.10
CA SER A 193 -11.83 -16.41 11.69
C SER A 193 -10.63 -17.13 11.06
N ILE A 194 -10.79 -18.41 10.75
CA ILE A 194 -9.84 -19.19 9.94
C ILE A 194 -10.34 -19.20 8.50
N PHE A 195 -9.50 -18.70 7.58
CA PHE A 195 -9.70 -18.90 6.15
C PHE A 195 -9.00 -20.20 5.73
N VAL A 196 -9.76 -21.12 5.13
CA VAL A 196 -9.25 -22.36 4.54
C VAL A 196 -9.31 -22.25 3.03
#